data_AF-A0A060BWM0-F1
#
_entry.id   AF-A0A060BWM0-F1
#
_cell.length_a   1.000
_cell.length_b   1.000
_cell.length_c   1.000
_cell.angle_alpha   90.00
_cell.angle_beta   90.00
_cell.angle_gamma   90.00
#
_symmetry.space_group_name_H-M   'P 1'
#
loop_
_entity.id
_entity.type
_entity.pdbx_description
1 polymer ?
#
loop_
_entity_poly.entity_id
_entity_poly.type
_entity_poly.pdbx_seq_one_letter_code
_entity_poly.pdbx_strand_id
1 'polypeptide(L)'
;PDGTLNPDAVGFSRRATLHPNLRGWGRTKRWEYWGIVTPTHILGLTISNLDYAAVHQCYVLERATGREREAGALVPLARGVDLPDTPAPVEASAQAKGLDFGFTDHTDGSTEISVRVATRDLELQADLTALPGMGDVLAVVVPWSSRRFQYTV
;
A
#
# COMPACT_ATOMS: atom_id res chain seq x y z
N PRO A 1 22.90 13.85 4.75
CA PRO A 1 21.90 13.43 5.76
C PRO A 1 22.54 12.46 6.77
N ASP A 2 22.51 12.81 8.06
CA ASP A 2 23.17 12.06 9.16
C ASP A 2 22.23 11.03 9.85
N GLY A 3 21.03 10.84 9.29
CA GLY A 3 20.01 9.92 9.81
C GLY A 3 19.21 10.47 10.98
N THR A 4 19.35 11.75 11.31
CA THR A 4 18.50 12.43 12.31
C THR A 4 17.23 12.99 11.69
N LEU A 5 16.21 13.16 12.52
CA LEU A 5 14.94 13.79 12.15
C LEU A 5 15.18 15.26 11.80
N ASN A 6 14.70 15.69 10.63
CA ASN A 6 14.57 17.11 10.32
C ASN A 6 13.40 17.70 11.13
N PRO A 7 13.62 18.65 12.06
CA PRO A 7 12.54 19.25 12.84
C PRO A 7 11.46 19.90 11.98
N ASP A 8 11.83 20.45 10.81
CA ASP A 8 10.89 21.10 9.88
C ASP A 8 9.98 20.10 9.16
N ALA A 9 10.30 18.80 9.23
CA ALA A 9 9.48 17.74 8.64
C ALA A 9 8.39 17.22 9.61
N VAL A 10 8.37 17.69 10.86
CA VAL A 10 7.37 17.25 11.85
C VAL A 10 6.00 17.86 11.52
N GLY A 11 4.99 17.00 11.45
CA GLY A 11 3.61 17.40 11.14
C GLY A 11 2.98 16.51 10.09
N PHE A 12 2.10 17.09 9.29
CA PHE A 12 1.41 16.39 8.21
C PHE A 12 1.46 17.16 6.89
N SER A 13 1.31 16.44 5.78
CA SER A 13 1.18 17.00 4.44
C SER A 13 0.12 16.25 3.64
N ARG A 14 -0.60 16.98 2.78
CA ARG A 14 -1.55 16.39 1.81
C ARG A 14 -0.89 15.94 0.51
N ARG A 15 0.45 15.93 0.49
CA ARG A 15 1.29 15.46 -0.61
C ARG A 15 2.49 14.72 -0.02
N ALA A 16 2.86 13.60 -0.63
CA ALA A 16 4.07 12.86 -0.31
C ALA A 16 5.31 13.65 -0.78
N THR A 17 5.83 14.54 0.07
CA THR A 17 7.00 15.39 -0.26
C THR A 17 8.30 14.87 0.31
N LEU A 18 8.25 13.89 1.22
CA LEU A 18 9.41 13.33 1.89
C LEU A 18 9.80 12.01 1.22
N HIS A 19 11.11 11.83 1.03
CA HIS A 19 11.67 10.59 0.52
C HIS A 19 12.13 9.69 1.68
N PRO A 20 11.44 8.57 1.96
CA PRO A 20 11.74 7.73 3.11
C PRO A 20 12.92 6.78 2.84
N ASN A 21 14.11 7.33 2.60
CA ASN A 21 15.31 6.57 2.25
C ASN A 21 16.03 5.92 3.46
N LEU A 22 15.26 5.42 4.43
CA LEU A 22 15.80 4.75 5.61
C LEU A 22 16.57 3.49 5.20
N ARG A 23 17.83 3.40 5.64
CA ARG A 23 18.70 2.26 5.38
C ARG A 23 18.62 1.24 6.53
N GLY A 24 18.75 -0.04 6.18
CA GLY A 24 18.91 -1.15 7.12
C GLY A 24 17.73 -2.12 7.15
N TRP A 25 18.05 -3.40 7.31
CA TRP A 25 17.08 -4.51 7.26
C TRP A 25 16.18 -4.55 8.51
N GLY A 26 14.87 -4.69 8.31
CA GLY A 26 13.85 -4.80 9.36
C GLY A 26 13.47 -3.46 10.01
N ARG A 27 13.98 -2.35 9.47
CA ARG A 27 13.66 -0.99 9.96
C ARG A 27 12.66 -0.26 9.08
N THR A 28 12.57 -0.65 7.81
CA THR A 28 11.71 -0.02 6.83
C THR A 28 10.47 -0.89 6.63
N LYS A 29 9.29 -0.31 6.86
CA LYS A 29 8.00 -0.96 6.62
C LYS A 29 7.30 -0.16 5.53
N ARG A 30 7.07 -0.78 4.39
CA ARG A 30 6.39 -0.18 3.24
C ARG A 30 5.06 -0.87 3.03
N TRP A 31 4.05 -0.08 2.70
CA TRP A 31 2.69 -0.53 2.44
C TRP A 31 2.11 0.29 1.31
N GLU A 32 1.32 -0.33 0.46
CA GLU A 32 0.42 0.34 -0.47
C GLU A 32 -0.99 -0.17 -0.18
N TYR A 33 -1.93 0.75 -0.02
CA TYR A 33 -3.30 0.45 0.41
C TYR A 33 -4.32 1.14 -0.50
N TRP A 34 -5.27 0.37 -1.00
CA TRP A 34 -6.38 0.88 -1.79
C TRP A 34 -7.71 0.55 -1.12
N GLY A 35 -8.45 1.59 -0.75
CA GLY A 35 -9.85 1.51 -0.34
C GLY A 35 -10.74 1.93 -1.50
N ILE A 36 -11.43 0.97 -2.12
CA ILE A 36 -12.23 1.20 -3.32
C ILE A 36 -13.70 1.06 -2.95
N VAL A 37 -14.46 2.13 -3.13
CA VAL A 37 -15.89 2.16 -2.80
C VAL A 37 -16.70 2.22 -4.09
N THR A 38 -17.55 1.22 -4.29
CA THR A 38 -18.50 1.16 -5.40
C THR A 38 -19.94 1.16 -4.86
N PRO A 39 -20.96 1.33 -5.72
CA PRO A 39 -22.35 1.24 -5.28
C PRO A 39 -22.69 -0.08 -4.58
N THR A 40 -22.10 -1.20 -5.00
CA THR A 40 -22.47 -2.54 -4.53
C THR A 40 -21.43 -3.18 -3.60
N HIS A 41 -20.14 -2.84 -3.76
CA HIS A 41 -19.04 -3.45 -3.01
C HIS A 41 -18.04 -2.42 -2.48
N ILE A 42 -17.41 -2.75 -1.36
CA ILE A 42 -16.21 -2.07 -0.88
C ILE A 42 -15.05 -3.07 -0.94
N LEU A 43 -13.94 -2.65 -1.53
CA LEU A 43 -12.71 -3.44 -1.59
C LEU A 43 -11.62 -2.77 -0.76
N GLY A 44 -10.89 -3.56 0.01
CA GLY A 44 -9.65 -3.17 0.67
C GLY A 44 -8.50 -4.00 0.12
N LEU A 45 -7.50 -3.37 -0.46
CA LEU A 45 -6.32 -4.05 -0.99
C LEU A 45 -5.09 -3.61 -0.22
N THR A 46 -4.17 -4.54 0.02
CA THR A 46 -2.93 -4.25 0.73
C THR A 46 -1.80 -5.06 0.16
N ILE A 47 -0.71 -4.36 -0.19
CA ILE A 47 0.61 -4.97 -0.35
C ILE A 47 1.58 -4.37 0.65
N SER A 48 2.55 -5.15 1.09
CA SER A 48 3.56 -4.65 2.02
C SER A 48 4.90 -5.34 1.85
N ASN A 49 5.94 -4.64 2.27
CA ASN A 49 7.29 -5.15 2.37
C ASN A 49 7.90 -4.67 3.70
N LEU A 50 8.16 -5.61 4.60
CA LEU A 50 8.75 -5.39 5.93
C LEU A 50 10.20 -5.90 6.00
N ASP A 51 10.84 -6.14 4.86
CA ASP A 51 12.13 -6.81 4.65
C ASP A 51 12.19 -8.30 5.06
N TYR A 52 11.62 -8.67 6.20
CA TYR A 52 11.60 -10.06 6.70
C TYR A 52 10.27 -10.79 6.42
N ALA A 53 9.23 -10.04 6.07
CA ALA A 53 7.91 -10.57 5.75
C ALA A 53 7.16 -9.61 4.82
N ALA A 54 6.23 -10.16 4.07
CA ALA A 54 5.18 -9.41 3.40
C ALA A 54 3.82 -9.89 3.87
N VAL A 55 2.90 -8.95 4.06
CA VAL A 55 1.50 -9.19 4.40
C VAL A 55 0.65 -8.61 3.29
N HIS A 56 -0.03 -9.48 2.56
CA HIS A 56 -0.95 -9.12 1.49
C HIS A 56 -2.37 -9.42 1.91
N GLN A 57 -3.31 -8.56 1.54
CA GLN A 57 -4.71 -8.73 1.87
C GLN A 57 -5.61 -8.23 0.75
N CYS A 58 -6.68 -8.97 0.48
CA CYS A 58 -7.85 -8.51 -0.23
C CYS A 58 -9.07 -8.68 0.69
N TYR A 59 -9.79 -7.60 0.90
CA TYR A 59 -11.05 -7.54 1.64
C TYR A 59 -12.16 -7.15 0.67
N VAL A 60 -13.32 -7.80 0.78
CA VAL A 60 -14.52 -7.50 -0.01
C VAL A 60 -15.73 -7.46 0.92
N LEU A 61 -16.48 -6.37 0.86
CA LEU A 61 -17.76 -6.20 1.54
C LEU A 61 -18.87 -6.01 0.50
N GLU A 62 -19.87 -6.87 0.51
CA GLU A 62 -21.12 -6.71 -0.23
C GLU A 62 -22.06 -5.76 0.53
N ARG A 63 -22.27 -4.55 0.03
CA ARG A 63 -22.96 -3.48 0.76
C ARG A 63 -24.44 -3.76 1.01
N ALA A 64 -25.09 -4.50 0.10
CA ALA A 64 -26.52 -4.81 0.20
C ALA A 64 -26.82 -5.78 1.35
N THR A 65 -25.91 -6.72 1.62
CA THR A 65 -26.11 -7.80 2.58
C THR A 65 -25.25 -7.67 3.83
N GLY A 66 -24.20 -6.83 3.77
CA GLY A 66 -23.17 -6.73 4.81
C GLY A 66 -22.23 -7.94 4.86
N ARG A 67 -22.23 -8.82 3.84
CA ARG A 67 -21.37 -10.00 3.83
C ARG A 67 -19.93 -9.61 3.52
N GLU A 68 -19.03 -10.09 4.36
CA GLU A 68 -17.60 -9.83 4.25
C GLU A 68 -16.85 -11.10 3.82
N ARG A 69 -15.84 -10.92 2.99
CA ARG A 69 -14.87 -11.94 2.59
C ARG A 69 -13.48 -11.35 2.63
N GLU A 70 -12.52 -12.15 3.02
CA GLU A 70 -11.12 -11.76 3.00
C GLU A 70 -10.25 -12.91 2.49
N ALA A 71 -9.16 -12.54 1.85
CA ALA A 71 -8.07 -13.43 1.51
C ALA A 71 -6.77 -12.73 1.86
N GLY A 72 -5.83 -13.46 2.46
CA GLY A 72 -4.54 -12.89 2.86
C GLY A 72 -3.40 -13.86 2.72
N ALA A 73 -2.20 -13.32 2.62
CA ALA A 73 -0.95 -14.08 2.59
C ALA A 73 0.09 -13.44 3.49
N LEU A 74 0.75 -14.27 4.30
CA LEU A 74 1.99 -13.92 5.00
C LEU A 74 3.15 -14.62 4.28
N VAL A 75 4.02 -13.84 3.65
CA VAL A 75 5.11 -14.37 2.82
C VAL A 75 6.47 -14.11 3.48
N PRO A 76 7.25 -15.14 3.79
CA PRO A 76 8.59 -14.97 4.34
C PRO A 76 9.52 -14.18 3.40
N LEU A 77 10.38 -13.34 3.99
CA LEU A 77 11.39 -12.55 3.30
C LEU A 77 10.82 -11.61 2.21
N ALA A 78 9.54 -11.23 2.35
CA ALA A 78 8.82 -10.40 1.39
C ALA A 78 8.95 -10.88 -0.07
N ARG A 79 9.05 -12.20 -0.28
CA ARG A 79 9.22 -12.77 -1.62
C ARG A 79 8.01 -12.45 -2.50
N GLY A 80 8.26 -12.12 -3.76
CA GLY A 80 7.20 -11.86 -4.74
C GLY A 80 6.59 -10.46 -4.61
N VAL A 81 7.22 -9.55 -3.88
CA VAL A 81 6.79 -8.16 -3.76
C VAL A 81 7.77 -7.25 -4.47
N ASP A 82 7.25 -6.42 -5.36
CA ASP A 82 7.93 -5.23 -5.83
C ASP A 82 7.19 -4.01 -5.27
N LEU A 83 7.87 -3.26 -4.39
CA LEU A 83 7.30 -2.08 -3.75
C LEU A 83 8.42 -1.05 -3.58
N PRO A 84 8.55 -0.09 -4.52
CA PRO A 84 9.60 0.91 -4.51
C PRO A 84 9.65 1.73 -3.22
N ASP A 85 10.82 2.25 -2.88
CA ASP A 85 11.02 3.22 -1.79
C ASP A 85 11.00 4.69 -2.27
N THR A 86 10.64 4.90 -3.54
CA THR A 86 10.52 6.20 -4.18
C THR A 86 9.10 6.76 -4.09
N PRO A 87 8.90 8.09 -4.13
CA PRO A 87 7.57 8.69 -4.16
C PRO A 87 6.87 8.39 -5.49
N ALA A 88 5.55 8.55 -5.53
CA ALA A 88 4.75 8.44 -6.76
C ALA A 88 5.32 9.31 -7.90
N PRO A 89 5.20 8.88 -9.18
CA PRO A 89 4.50 7.68 -9.63
C PRO A 89 5.24 6.38 -9.26
N VAL A 90 4.50 5.39 -8.75
CA VAL A 90 5.03 4.06 -8.41
C VAL A 90 4.43 2.97 -9.30
N GLU A 91 5.25 1.96 -9.59
CA GLU A 91 4.80 0.66 -10.07
C GLU A 91 5.07 -0.32 -8.94
N ALA A 92 4.02 -0.96 -8.43
CA ALA A 92 4.10 -1.88 -7.32
C ALA A 92 3.30 -3.14 -7.60
N SER A 93 3.83 -4.29 -7.18
CA SER A 93 3.19 -5.59 -7.39
C SER A 93 3.42 -6.52 -6.21
N ALA A 94 2.50 -7.48 -6.06
CA ALA A 94 2.67 -8.56 -5.10
C ALA A 94 2.06 -9.86 -5.60
N GLN A 95 2.84 -10.93 -5.51
CA GLN A 95 2.43 -12.28 -5.85
C GLN A 95 2.62 -13.21 -4.66
N ALA A 96 1.54 -13.92 -4.33
CA ALA A 96 1.53 -14.98 -3.34
C ALA A 96 0.59 -16.10 -3.79
N LYS A 97 0.50 -17.18 -3.00
CA LYS A 97 -0.40 -18.29 -3.32
C LYS A 97 -1.86 -17.80 -3.38
N GLY A 98 -2.43 -17.77 -4.58
CA GLY A 98 -3.81 -17.37 -4.82
C GLY A 98 -4.05 -15.86 -4.76
N LEU A 99 -3.00 -15.02 -4.72
CA LEU A 99 -3.09 -13.56 -4.77
C LEU A 99 -2.09 -13.01 -5.79
N ASP A 100 -2.56 -12.15 -6.68
CA ASP A 100 -1.74 -11.37 -7.61
C ASP A 100 -2.32 -9.96 -7.71
N PHE A 101 -1.53 -8.97 -7.30
CA PHE A 101 -1.91 -7.57 -7.25
C PHE A 101 -0.90 -6.72 -8.02
N GLY A 102 -1.39 -5.72 -8.75
CA GLY A 102 -0.58 -4.71 -9.42
C GLY A 102 -1.18 -3.31 -9.26
N PHE A 103 -0.33 -2.32 -9.04
CA PHE A 103 -0.65 -0.90 -8.98
C PHE A 103 0.36 -0.14 -9.83
N THR A 104 -0.13 0.66 -10.78
CA THR A 104 0.72 1.43 -11.68
C THR A 104 0.22 2.85 -11.79
N ASP A 105 0.98 3.79 -11.26
CA ASP A 105 0.72 5.21 -11.43
C ASP A 105 1.19 5.68 -12.82
N HIS A 106 0.39 6.50 -13.46
CA HIS A 106 0.68 7.11 -14.75
C HIS A 106 1.01 8.60 -14.61
N THR A 107 1.69 9.14 -15.62
CA THR A 107 2.10 10.55 -15.65
C THR A 107 0.94 11.54 -15.73
N ASP A 108 -0.23 11.08 -16.18
CA ASP A 108 -1.46 11.88 -16.19
C ASP A 108 -2.16 11.94 -14.82
N GLY A 109 -1.62 11.22 -13.82
CA GLY A 109 -2.14 11.15 -12.46
C GLY A 109 -3.19 10.07 -12.25
N SER A 110 -3.47 9.23 -13.25
CA SER A 110 -4.29 8.03 -13.08
C SER A 110 -3.49 6.87 -12.48
N THR A 111 -4.17 5.92 -11.85
CA THR A 111 -3.56 4.67 -11.36
C THR A 111 -4.33 3.47 -11.89
N GLU A 112 -3.63 2.55 -12.55
CA GLU A 112 -4.17 1.24 -12.91
C GLU A 112 -4.00 0.27 -11.74
N ILE A 113 -5.05 -0.50 -11.48
CA ILE A 113 -5.11 -1.47 -10.38
C ILE A 113 -5.57 -2.80 -10.95
N SER A 114 -4.72 -3.82 -10.89
CA SER A 114 -5.09 -5.20 -11.26
C SER A 114 -5.15 -6.07 -10.01
N VAL A 115 -6.24 -6.85 -9.92
CA VAL A 115 -6.52 -7.73 -8.80
C VAL A 115 -6.92 -9.09 -9.32
N ARG A 116 -6.19 -10.13 -8.93
CA ARG A 116 -6.57 -11.52 -9.09
C ARG A 116 -6.46 -12.24 -7.75
N VAL A 117 -7.57 -12.79 -7.29
CA VAL A 117 -7.65 -13.60 -6.07
C VAL A 117 -8.33 -14.91 -6.43
N ALA A 118 -7.67 -16.01 -6.10
CA ALA A 118 -8.19 -17.37 -6.28
C ALA A 118 -7.82 -18.20 -5.05
N THR A 119 -8.67 -18.10 -4.03
CA THR A 119 -8.55 -18.82 -2.77
C THR A 119 -9.79 -19.68 -2.54
N ARG A 120 -9.78 -20.49 -1.47
CA ARG A 120 -10.95 -21.28 -1.10
C ARG A 120 -12.17 -20.42 -0.74
N ASP A 121 -11.92 -19.26 -0.13
CA ASP A 121 -12.95 -18.45 0.51
C ASP A 121 -13.35 -17.22 -0.32
N LEU A 122 -12.52 -16.86 -1.30
CA LEU A 122 -12.70 -15.71 -2.19
C LEU A 122 -12.12 -15.99 -3.58
N GLU A 123 -12.93 -15.71 -4.61
CA GLU A 123 -12.52 -15.61 -6.00
C GLU A 123 -12.89 -14.21 -6.50
N LEU A 124 -11.91 -13.45 -6.99
CA LEU A 124 -12.10 -12.08 -7.45
C LEU A 124 -11.14 -11.80 -8.61
N GLN A 125 -11.68 -11.20 -9.66
CA GLN A 125 -10.90 -10.63 -10.74
C GLN A 125 -11.42 -9.23 -11.02
N ALA A 126 -10.54 -8.23 -10.93
CA ALA A 126 -10.87 -6.84 -11.24
C ALA A 126 -9.67 -6.15 -11.89
N ASP A 127 -9.97 -5.32 -12.88
CA ASP A 127 -9.05 -4.38 -13.49
C ASP A 127 -9.73 -3.01 -13.40
N LEU A 128 -9.11 -2.07 -12.69
CA LEU A 128 -9.70 -0.79 -12.29
C LEU A 128 -8.76 0.35 -12.67
N THR A 129 -9.34 1.52 -12.90
CA THR A 129 -8.58 2.76 -13.14
C THR A 129 -9.08 3.83 -12.18
N ALA A 130 -8.20 4.30 -11.29
CA ALA A 130 -8.43 5.52 -10.53
C ALA A 130 -8.12 6.72 -11.43
N LEU A 131 -9.11 7.61 -11.62
CA LEU A 131 -8.93 8.79 -12.47
C LEU A 131 -8.05 9.84 -11.76
N PRO A 132 -7.43 10.76 -12.51
CA PRO A 132 -6.61 11.81 -11.94
C PRO A 132 -7.37 12.61 -10.86
N GLY A 133 -6.72 12.81 -9.71
CA GLY A 133 -7.32 13.50 -8.57
C GLY A 133 -8.29 12.65 -7.74
N MET A 134 -8.46 11.36 -8.06
CA MET A 134 -9.09 10.40 -7.15
C MET A 134 -8.04 9.91 -6.14
N GLY A 135 -8.37 10.00 -4.86
CA GLY A 135 -7.49 9.60 -3.76
C GLY A 135 -7.01 10.78 -2.93
N ASP A 136 -6.84 10.53 -1.64
CA ASP A 136 -6.29 11.49 -0.68
C ASP A 136 -4.96 10.94 -0.16
N VAL A 137 -3.94 11.79 -0.09
CA VAL A 137 -2.65 11.45 0.52
C VAL A 137 -2.56 12.12 1.89
N LEU A 138 -2.15 11.37 2.91
CA LEU A 138 -1.87 11.94 4.23
C LEU A 138 -0.51 11.46 4.73
N ALA A 139 0.51 12.24 4.41
CA ALA A 139 1.84 12.08 4.97
C ALA A 139 1.86 12.57 6.42
N VAL A 140 2.34 11.75 7.37
CA VAL A 140 2.48 12.11 8.78
C VAL A 140 3.87 11.70 9.28
N VAL A 141 4.57 12.64 9.90
CA VAL A 141 5.81 12.37 10.65
C VAL A 141 5.50 12.43 12.14
N VAL A 142 5.65 11.30 12.83
CA VAL A 142 5.47 11.19 14.29
C VAL A 142 6.84 11.04 14.94
N PRO A 143 7.38 12.09 15.59
CA PRO A 143 8.67 12.01 16.26
C PRO A 143 8.55 11.35 17.63
N TRP A 144 9.43 10.40 17.94
CA TRP A 144 9.62 9.88 19.30
C TRP A 144 10.94 10.36 19.92
N SER A 145 11.93 10.69 19.10
CA SER A 145 13.18 11.38 19.44
C SER A 145 13.83 11.93 18.17
N SER A 146 14.97 12.64 18.29
CA SER A 146 15.77 13.10 17.14
C SER A 146 16.32 11.96 16.27
N ARG A 147 16.28 10.70 16.73
CA ARG A 147 16.79 9.52 16.02
C ARG A 147 15.77 8.39 15.84
N ARG A 148 14.52 8.63 16.24
CA ARG A 148 13.44 7.65 16.17
C ARG A 148 12.14 8.36 15.88
N PHE A 149 11.58 8.09 14.71
CA PHE A 149 10.31 8.64 14.26
C PHE A 149 9.64 7.64 13.35
N GLN A 150 8.33 7.79 13.18
CA GLN A 150 7.55 7.08 12.18
C GLN A 150 7.21 8.07 11.07
N TYR A 151 7.33 7.62 9.82
CA TYR A 151 6.77 8.29 8.66
C TYR A 151 5.75 7.36 8.03
N THR A 152 4.53 7.85 7.84
CA THR A 152 3.45 7.15 7.13
C THR A 152 2.97 8.08 6.03
N VAL A 153 2.57 7.52 4.89
CA VAL A 153 1.91 8.25 3.80
C VAL A 153 0.64 7.54 3.40
#